data_AF-A0AAU7HXG3-F1
#
_entry.id   AF-A0AAU7HXG3-F1
#
_cell.length_a   1.000
_cell.length_b   1.000
_cell.length_c   1.000
_cell.angle_alpha   90.00
_cell.angle_beta   90.00
_cell.angle_gamma   90.00
#
_symmetry.space_group_name_H-M   'P 1'
#
loop_
_entity.id
_entity.type
_entity.pdbx_description
1 polymer ?
#
loop_
_entity_poly.entity_id
_entity_poly.type
_entity_poly.pdbx_seq_one_letter_code
_entity_poly.pdbx_strand_id
1 'polypeptide(L)'
;MFKRTLLLALLPAVVHAEELPAPVKAIEKQGITILKSFDAPGGMKGYLGKYQDMGVTIYVTPDGKQAISGYMYNEKGENLSNALIEKEIYAPAGREMWQRMEKASWILDGKKDAPVIVYVFADPFCPYCKQFWQQARPWVESGNVQLRTLLVGVIKPESPTTAAAILASKNPAKTWHDYEASGGKMTLTLPATPPARQMKALNINQKLMDDLGANVTPAIYYMSKDNTLQQAIGLPDKEKLDIIMGAK
;
A
#
# COMPACT_ATOMS: atom_id res chain seq x y z
N MET A 1 -51.75 5.13 -48.90
CA MET A 1 -50.78 5.44 -47.84
C MET A 1 -50.71 4.26 -46.88
N PHE A 2 -49.74 3.34 -47.03
CA PHE A 2 -49.46 2.33 -46.01
C PHE A 2 -47.96 2.19 -45.83
N LYS A 3 -47.54 2.37 -44.57
CA LYS A 3 -46.17 2.61 -44.10
C LYS A 3 -45.27 1.38 -44.30
N ARG A 4 -44.08 1.59 -44.87
CA ARG A 4 -42.96 0.65 -44.81
C ARG A 4 -42.38 0.68 -43.39
N THR A 5 -42.56 -0.40 -42.64
CA THR A 5 -41.93 -0.58 -41.33
C THR A 5 -40.53 -1.18 -41.55
N LEU A 6 -39.49 -0.38 -41.30
CA LEU A 6 -38.10 -0.83 -41.34
C LEU A 6 -37.79 -1.59 -40.03
N LEU A 7 -37.54 -2.90 -40.11
CA LEU A 7 -37.04 -3.67 -38.96
C LEU A 7 -35.54 -3.36 -38.81
N LEU A 8 -35.17 -2.63 -37.75
CA LEU A 8 -33.78 -2.42 -37.34
C LEU A 8 -33.36 -3.63 -36.49
N ALA A 9 -32.60 -4.56 -37.08
CA ALA A 9 -32.00 -5.67 -36.33
C ALA A 9 -30.82 -5.13 -35.50
N LEU A 10 -30.97 -5.07 -34.18
CA LEU A 10 -29.84 -4.91 -33.27
C LEU A 10 -29.07 -6.24 -33.21
N LEU A 11 -27.89 -6.26 -33.83
CA LEU A 11 -26.90 -7.32 -33.62
C LEU A 11 -26.31 -7.16 -32.21
N PRO A 12 -26.31 -8.21 -31.36
CA PRO A 12 -25.61 -8.18 -30.10
C PRO A 12 -24.10 -8.14 -30.36
N ALA A 13 -23.40 -7.13 -29.84
CA ALA A 13 -21.95 -7.09 -29.84
C ALA A 13 -21.43 -8.18 -28.91
N VAL A 14 -21.07 -9.33 -29.48
CA VAL A 14 -20.34 -10.37 -28.76
C VAL A 14 -18.91 -9.87 -28.56
N VAL A 15 -18.57 -9.51 -27.33
CA VAL A 15 -17.19 -9.20 -26.94
C VAL A 15 -16.43 -10.52 -26.94
N HIS A 16 -15.78 -10.85 -28.06
CA HIS A 16 -14.83 -11.96 -28.09
C HIS A 16 -13.60 -11.59 -27.26
N ALA A 17 -13.33 -12.37 -26.21
CA ALA A 17 -12.02 -12.33 -25.57
C ALA A 17 -10.97 -12.69 -26.63
N GLU A 18 -10.03 -11.79 -26.89
CA GLU A 18 -8.99 -12.00 -27.89
C GLU A 18 -8.16 -13.23 -27.48
N GLU A 19 -8.14 -14.24 -28.34
CA GLU A 19 -7.50 -15.51 -28.03
C GLU A 19 -5.97 -15.32 -27.99
N LEU A 20 -5.33 -15.77 -26.92
CA LEU A 20 -3.89 -15.58 -26.73
C LEU A 20 -3.07 -16.27 -27.84
N PRO A 21 -2.01 -15.61 -28.37
CA PRO A 21 -1.10 -16.23 -29.33
C PRO A 21 -0.48 -17.52 -28.77
N ALA A 22 -0.24 -18.50 -29.63
CA ALA A 22 0.39 -19.79 -29.26
C ALA A 22 1.66 -19.65 -28.39
N PRO A 23 2.63 -18.75 -28.68
CA PRO A 23 3.81 -18.61 -27.83
C PRO A 23 3.49 -18.00 -26.45
N VAL A 24 2.44 -17.17 -26.32
CA VAL A 24 1.99 -16.64 -25.03
C VAL A 24 1.34 -17.74 -24.20
N LYS A 25 0.48 -18.58 -24.81
CA LYS A 25 -0.11 -19.76 -24.17
C LYS A 25 0.96 -20.74 -23.65
N ALA A 26 2.09 -20.86 -24.35
CA ALA A 26 3.21 -21.70 -23.91
C ALA A 26 3.89 -21.15 -22.65
N ILE A 27 4.03 -19.82 -22.55
CA ILE A 27 4.56 -19.15 -21.37
C ILE A 27 3.57 -19.20 -20.19
N GLU A 28 2.27 -19.06 -20.44
CA GLU A 28 1.21 -19.17 -19.43
C GLU A 28 1.28 -20.50 -18.67
N LYS A 29 1.58 -21.60 -19.37
CA LYS A 29 1.79 -22.94 -18.77
C LYS A 29 2.94 -23.01 -17.77
N GLN A 30 3.84 -22.03 -17.74
CA GLN A 30 4.91 -21.92 -16.74
C GLN A 30 4.42 -21.29 -15.42
N GLY A 31 3.10 -21.08 -15.26
CA GLY A 31 2.49 -20.54 -14.05
C GLY A 31 2.27 -19.02 -14.07
N ILE A 32 2.34 -18.40 -15.25
CA ILE A 32 2.03 -16.98 -15.43
C ILE A 32 0.55 -16.83 -15.69
N THR A 33 -0.13 -15.95 -14.93
CA THR A 33 -1.51 -15.53 -15.20
C THR A 33 -1.50 -14.25 -16.01
N ILE A 34 -2.10 -14.25 -17.21
CA ILE A 34 -2.18 -13.04 -18.06
C ILE A 34 -3.28 -12.11 -17.54
N LEU A 35 -2.95 -10.83 -17.34
CA LEU A 35 -3.89 -9.81 -16.88
C LEU A 35 -4.50 -9.03 -18.05
N LYS A 36 -3.66 -8.52 -18.95
CA LYS A 36 -4.06 -7.70 -20.11
C LYS A 36 -2.95 -7.59 -21.15
N SER A 37 -3.31 -7.23 -22.38
CA SER A 37 -2.34 -6.81 -23.40
C SER A 37 -2.02 -5.32 -23.32
N PHE A 38 -0.90 -4.91 -23.92
CA PHE A 38 -0.50 -3.52 -24.10
C PHE A 38 0.33 -3.35 -25.38
N ASP A 39 0.38 -2.14 -25.93
CA ASP A 39 1.24 -1.84 -27.09
C ASP A 39 2.69 -1.70 -26.65
N ALA A 40 3.60 -2.40 -27.34
CA ALA A 40 5.03 -2.33 -27.08
C ALA A 40 5.79 -1.72 -28.29
N PRO A 41 6.97 -1.12 -28.06
CA PRO A 41 7.80 -0.58 -29.15
C PRO A 41 8.17 -1.62 -30.20
N GLY A 42 8.56 -1.16 -31.40
CA GLY A 42 9.11 -2.04 -32.45
C GLY A 42 8.08 -2.98 -33.11
N GLY A 43 6.79 -2.64 -33.04
CA GLY A 43 5.72 -3.48 -33.61
C GLY A 43 5.41 -4.74 -32.79
N MET A 44 5.90 -4.81 -31.55
CA MET A 44 5.61 -5.92 -30.64
C MET A 44 4.28 -5.72 -29.92
N LYS A 45 3.59 -6.82 -29.62
CA LYS A 45 2.43 -6.83 -28.73
C LYS A 45 2.86 -7.33 -27.36
N GLY A 46 2.62 -6.53 -26.32
CA GLY A 46 2.94 -6.85 -24.94
C GLY A 46 1.78 -7.53 -24.21
N TYR A 47 2.10 -8.37 -23.22
CA TYR A 47 1.16 -8.95 -22.27
C TYR A 47 1.71 -8.77 -20.86
N LEU A 48 0.91 -8.15 -20.00
CA LEU A 48 1.19 -7.99 -18.58
C LEU A 48 0.56 -9.17 -17.85
N GLY A 49 1.31 -9.77 -16.93
CA GLY A 49 0.86 -10.91 -16.14
C GLY A 49 1.38 -10.89 -14.71
N LYS A 50 1.05 -11.95 -13.97
CA LYS A 50 1.60 -12.25 -12.65
C LYS A 50 2.21 -13.65 -12.60
N TYR A 51 3.33 -13.78 -11.91
CA TYR A 51 3.94 -15.05 -11.50
C TYR A 51 4.18 -15.01 -9.99
N GLN A 52 3.56 -15.91 -9.22
CA GLN A 52 3.66 -15.90 -7.75
C GLN A 52 3.40 -14.49 -7.15
N ASP A 53 2.34 -13.83 -7.61
CA ASP A 53 1.96 -12.44 -7.29
C ASP A 53 2.91 -11.32 -7.73
N MET A 54 4.07 -11.63 -8.29
CA MET A 54 4.97 -10.65 -8.89
C MET A 54 4.56 -10.33 -10.33
N GLY A 55 4.55 -9.05 -10.68
CA GLY A 55 4.29 -8.61 -12.05
C GLY A 55 5.35 -9.08 -13.03
N VAL A 56 4.93 -9.50 -14.23
CA VAL A 56 5.81 -9.92 -15.33
C VAL A 56 5.31 -9.34 -16.65
N THR A 57 6.23 -9.19 -17.61
CA THR A 57 5.92 -8.77 -18.98
C THR A 57 6.35 -9.81 -20.00
N ILE A 58 5.51 -10.04 -21.00
CA ILE A 58 5.77 -10.90 -22.15
C ILE A 58 5.63 -10.06 -23.41
N TYR A 59 6.57 -10.18 -24.33
CA TYR A 59 6.61 -9.45 -25.59
C TYR A 59 6.53 -10.41 -26.76
N VAL A 60 5.50 -10.30 -27.59
CA VAL A 60 5.36 -11.07 -28.83
C VAL A 60 6.14 -10.38 -29.94
N THR A 61 6.99 -11.15 -30.63
CA THR A 61 7.79 -10.65 -31.76
C THR A 61 6.89 -10.18 -32.91
N PRO A 62 7.37 -9.28 -33.79
CA PRO A 62 6.54 -8.71 -34.87
C PRO A 62 5.97 -9.75 -35.84
N ASP A 63 6.59 -10.92 -35.97
CA ASP A 63 6.10 -12.02 -36.80
C ASP A 63 4.98 -12.85 -36.13
N GLY A 64 4.68 -12.59 -34.86
CA GLY A 64 3.67 -13.28 -34.05
C GLY A 64 4.04 -14.71 -33.63
N LYS A 65 5.25 -15.19 -33.96
CA LYS A 65 5.62 -16.61 -33.81
C LYS A 65 6.45 -16.89 -32.57
N GLN A 66 7.10 -15.89 -31.99
CA GLN A 66 7.83 -16.02 -30.72
C GLN A 66 7.28 -15.06 -29.67
N ALA A 67 7.57 -15.38 -28.41
CA ALA A 67 7.32 -14.49 -27.29
C ALA A 67 8.50 -14.53 -26.34
N ILE A 68 8.83 -13.37 -25.78
CA ILE A 68 9.95 -13.15 -24.86
C ILE A 68 9.34 -12.79 -23.51
N SER A 69 9.50 -13.65 -22.51
CA SER A 69 9.23 -13.31 -21.10
C SER A 69 10.46 -12.63 -20.53
N GLY A 70 10.37 -11.36 -20.18
CA GLY A 70 11.54 -10.60 -19.70
C GLY A 70 11.28 -9.11 -19.52
N TYR A 71 12.36 -8.37 -19.27
CA TYR A 71 12.34 -6.94 -19.05
C TYR A 71 12.82 -6.16 -20.27
N MET A 72 12.08 -5.13 -20.67
CA MET A 72 12.47 -4.24 -21.76
C MET A 72 13.11 -2.96 -21.22
N TYR A 73 14.23 -2.59 -21.83
CA TYR A 73 14.94 -1.35 -21.54
C TYR A 73 14.94 -0.44 -22.77
N ASN A 74 14.96 0.87 -22.54
CA ASN A 74 15.18 1.84 -23.61
C ASN A 74 16.66 2.29 -23.66
N GLU A 75 16.98 3.15 -24.63
CA GLU A 75 18.33 3.68 -24.86
C GLU A 75 18.89 4.48 -23.67
N LYS A 76 18.05 4.93 -22.74
CA LYS A 76 18.45 5.65 -21.51
C LYS A 76 18.80 4.69 -20.37
N GLY A 77 18.63 3.38 -20.56
CA GLY A 77 18.78 2.38 -19.51
C GLY A 77 17.58 2.30 -18.55
N GLU A 78 16.43 2.91 -18.90
CA GLU A 78 15.21 2.82 -18.09
C GLU A 78 14.53 1.45 -18.31
N ASN A 79 14.18 0.75 -17.23
CA ASN A 79 13.43 -0.50 -17.30
C ASN A 79 11.92 -0.21 -17.50
N LEU A 80 11.47 -0.23 -18.75
CA LEU A 80 10.08 0.02 -19.14
C LEU A 80 9.11 -1.01 -18.58
N SER A 81 9.55 -2.27 -18.48
CA SER A 81 8.76 -3.34 -17.88
C SER A 81 8.43 -3.06 -16.42
N ASN A 82 9.43 -2.68 -15.63
CA ASN A 82 9.21 -2.34 -14.21
C ASN A 82 8.31 -1.13 -14.08
N ALA A 83 8.53 -0.07 -14.86
CA ALA A 83 7.66 1.11 -14.83
C ALA A 83 6.20 0.77 -15.15
N LEU A 84 5.96 -0.13 -16.11
CA LEU A 84 4.62 -0.62 -16.44
C LEU A 84 4.03 -1.47 -15.30
N ILE A 85 4.79 -2.44 -14.78
CA ILE A 85 4.37 -3.31 -13.67
C ILE A 85 4.00 -2.46 -12.44
N GLU A 86 4.85 -1.49 -12.08
CA GLU A 86 4.62 -0.57 -10.99
C GLU A 86 3.34 0.24 -11.21
N LYS A 87 3.18 0.83 -12.39
CA LYS A 87 2.02 1.66 -12.72
C LYS A 87 0.70 0.88 -12.73
N GLU A 88 0.71 -0.34 -13.27
CA GLU A 88 -0.51 -1.08 -13.61
C GLU A 88 -0.89 -2.14 -12.57
N ILE A 89 0.08 -2.64 -11.79
CA ILE A 89 -0.16 -3.67 -10.76
C ILE A 89 -0.01 -3.08 -9.36
N TYR A 90 1.14 -2.50 -9.06
CA TYR A 90 1.46 -2.13 -7.67
C TYR A 90 0.86 -0.78 -7.26
N ALA A 91 0.84 0.22 -8.14
CA ALA A 91 0.33 1.55 -7.82
C ALA A 91 -1.19 1.56 -7.56
N PRO A 92 -2.06 0.85 -8.31
CA PRO A 92 -3.48 0.78 -7.98
C PRO A 92 -3.73 0.15 -6.61
N ALA A 93 -3.10 -0.99 -6.32
CA ALA A 93 -3.22 -1.68 -5.03
C ALA A 93 -2.67 -0.82 -3.88
N GLY A 94 -1.51 -0.19 -4.10
CA GLY A 94 -0.90 0.73 -3.15
C GLY A 94 -1.78 1.95 -2.85
N ARG A 95 -2.38 2.56 -3.88
CA ARG A 95 -3.34 3.67 -3.72
C ARG A 95 -4.60 3.24 -2.98
N GLU A 96 -5.13 2.05 -3.26
CA GLU A 96 -6.28 1.52 -2.53
C GLU A 96 -5.95 1.36 -1.03
N MET A 97 -4.83 0.72 -0.71
CA MET A 97 -4.43 0.55 0.69
C MET A 97 -4.12 1.88 1.39
N TRP A 98 -3.53 2.84 0.66
CA TRP A 98 -3.33 4.20 1.16
C TRP A 98 -4.64 4.89 1.53
N GLN A 99 -5.66 4.79 0.66
CA GLN A 99 -6.99 5.32 0.95
C GLN A 99 -7.66 4.60 2.11
N ARG A 100 -7.44 3.29 2.26
CA ARG A 100 -7.94 2.53 3.42
C ARG A 100 -7.29 3.01 4.72
N MET A 101 -5.98 3.26 4.72
CA MET A 101 -5.28 3.86 5.87
C MET A 101 -5.78 5.27 6.17
N GLU A 102 -6.03 6.08 5.13
CA GLU A 102 -6.58 7.43 5.28
C GLU A 102 -7.98 7.46 5.92
N LYS A 103 -8.84 6.49 5.55
CA LYS A 103 -10.20 6.35 6.09
C LYS A 103 -10.25 5.67 7.46
N ALA A 104 -9.17 5.04 7.90
CA ALA A 104 -9.10 4.35 9.18
C ALA A 104 -9.02 5.33 10.36
N SER A 105 -9.11 4.80 11.58
CA SER A 105 -8.97 5.59 12.79
C SER A 105 -7.48 5.73 13.14
N TRP A 106 -6.86 6.81 12.69
CA TRP A 106 -5.48 7.17 13.01
C TRP A 106 -5.39 8.36 13.96
N ILE A 107 -4.25 8.46 14.63
CA ILE A 107 -3.85 9.56 15.51
C ILE A 107 -2.82 10.42 14.79
N LEU A 108 -3.05 11.73 14.73
CA LEU A 108 -2.09 12.68 14.16
C LEU A 108 -0.93 12.96 15.12
N ASP A 109 0.29 13.00 14.57
CA ASP A 109 1.48 13.58 15.19
C ASP A 109 2.19 14.49 14.16
N GLY A 110 2.37 15.77 14.51
CA GLY A 110 2.85 16.81 13.61
C GLY A 110 1.76 17.76 13.08
N LYS A 111 2.12 18.58 12.08
CA LYS A 111 1.20 19.54 11.46
C LYS A 111 0.28 18.85 10.44
N LYS A 112 -1.00 19.22 10.42
CA LYS A 112 -2.01 18.64 9.50
C LYS A 112 -1.69 18.86 8.02
N ASP A 113 -0.99 19.93 7.71
CA ASP A 113 -0.58 20.38 6.37
C ASP A 113 0.86 19.99 6.02
N ALA A 114 1.54 19.19 6.86
CA ALA A 114 2.87 18.69 6.54
C ALA A 114 2.83 17.88 5.23
N PRO A 115 3.74 18.17 4.27
CA PRO A 115 3.65 17.62 2.91
C PRO A 115 3.92 16.11 2.84
N VAL A 116 4.74 15.58 3.75
CA VAL A 116 5.05 14.15 3.80
C VAL A 116 4.13 13.47 4.81
N ILE A 117 3.34 12.51 4.36
CA ILE A 117 2.47 11.68 5.20
C ILE A 117 3.13 10.33 5.37
N VAL A 118 3.19 9.84 6.62
CA VAL A 118 3.66 8.49 6.94
C VAL A 118 2.62 7.81 7.83
N TYR A 119 2.11 6.65 7.41
CA TYR A 119 1.25 5.83 8.27
C TYR A 119 2.09 4.86 9.08
N VAL A 120 1.72 4.65 10.33
CA VAL A 120 2.46 3.78 11.25
C VAL A 120 1.49 2.92 12.02
N PHE A 121 1.57 1.61 11.86
CA PHE A 121 0.93 0.69 12.81
C PHE A 121 1.84 0.51 14.02
N ALA A 122 1.33 0.87 15.19
CA ALA A 122 2.11 0.87 16.43
C ALA A 122 1.33 0.20 17.56
N ASP A 123 2.07 -0.52 18.41
CA ASP A 123 1.56 -1.12 19.63
C ASP A 123 2.10 -0.37 20.86
N PRO A 124 1.30 -0.14 21.92
CA PRO A 124 1.75 0.58 23.11
C PRO A 124 2.97 -0.04 23.81
N PHE A 125 3.22 -1.33 23.66
CA PHE A 125 4.32 -2.04 24.32
C PHE A 125 5.50 -2.32 23.38
N CYS A 126 5.54 -1.66 22.23
CA CYS A 126 6.59 -1.78 21.23
C CYS A 126 7.77 -0.82 21.51
N PRO A 127 9.00 -1.33 21.75
CA PRO A 127 10.18 -0.48 21.94
C PRO A 127 10.62 0.25 20.66
N TYR A 128 10.58 -0.42 19.51
CA TYR A 128 10.97 0.19 18.24
C TYR A 128 10.00 1.26 17.75
N CYS A 129 8.74 1.20 18.16
CA CYS A 129 7.76 2.25 17.86
C CYS A 129 8.18 3.57 18.52
N LYS A 130 8.62 3.51 19.79
CA LYS A 130 9.13 4.66 20.55
C LYS A 130 10.43 5.19 19.97
N GLN A 131 11.34 4.30 19.58
CA GLN A 131 12.60 4.69 18.95
C GLN A 131 12.38 5.35 17.60
N PHE A 132 11.50 4.81 16.76
CA PHE A 132 11.10 5.43 15.49
C PHE A 132 10.42 6.79 15.72
N TRP A 133 9.49 6.87 16.68
CA TRP A 133 8.84 8.13 17.06
C TRP A 133 9.87 9.20 17.44
N GLN A 134 10.90 8.83 18.20
CA GLN A 134 12.01 9.71 18.59
C GLN A 134 12.88 10.11 17.39
N GLN A 135 13.20 9.17 16.51
CA GLN A 135 13.97 9.43 15.28
C GLN A 135 13.25 10.41 14.34
N ALA A 136 11.92 10.37 14.29
CA ALA A 136 11.12 11.23 13.44
C ALA A 136 11.00 12.69 13.92
N ARG A 137 11.38 12.99 15.18
CA ARG A 137 11.17 14.33 15.79
C ARG A 137 11.67 15.50 14.93
N PRO A 138 12.88 15.48 14.34
CA PRO A 138 13.38 16.60 13.56
C PRO A 138 12.45 17.01 12.39
N TRP A 139 11.82 16.05 11.73
CA TRP A 139 10.92 16.30 10.59
C TRP A 139 9.49 16.64 11.02
N VAL A 140 9.02 15.99 12.09
CA VAL A 140 7.67 16.21 12.62
C VAL A 140 7.56 17.61 13.26
N GLU A 141 8.55 17.98 14.07
CA GLU A 141 8.58 19.27 14.78
C GLU A 141 8.83 20.46 13.83
N SER A 142 9.61 20.25 12.76
CA SER A 142 9.77 21.25 11.70
C SER A 142 8.54 21.40 10.81
N GLY A 143 7.57 20.47 10.90
CA GLY A 143 6.35 20.47 10.11
C GLY A 143 6.51 19.94 8.69
N ASN A 144 7.61 19.23 8.41
CA ASN A 144 7.87 18.61 7.10
C ASN A 144 7.15 17.27 6.96
N VAL A 145 6.98 16.55 8.07
CA VAL A 145 6.34 15.23 8.12
C VAL A 145 5.16 15.24 9.10
N GLN A 146 4.08 14.53 8.75
CA GLN A 146 3.05 14.12 9.67
C GLN A 146 3.02 12.59 9.78
N LEU A 147 3.05 12.08 11.01
CA LEU A 147 2.79 10.68 11.28
C LEU A 147 1.28 10.51 11.54
N ARG A 148 0.71 9.48 10.92
CA ARG A 148 -0.68 9.05 11.14
C ARG A 148 -0.64 7.66 11.75
N THR A 149 -0.68 7.60 13.08
CA THR A 149 -0.54 6.33 13.81
C THR A 149 -1.87 5.57 13.86
N LEU A 150 -1.90 4.36 13.30
CA LEU A 150 -2.96 3.39 13.48
C LEU A 150 -2.60 2.48 14.66
N LEU A 151 -3.21 2.71 15.83
CA LEU A 151 -2.95 1.86 16.98
C LEU A 151 -3.49 0.44 16.75
N VAL A 152 -2.70 -0.54 17.18
CA VAL A 152 -3.05 -1.97 17.26
C VAL A 152 -2.71 -2.48 18.66
N GLY A 153 -3.27 -3.63 19.03
CA GLY A 153 -3.00 -4.28 20.32
C GLY A 153 -2.63 -5.74 20.15
N VAL A 154 -1.39 -6.03 19.77
CA VAL A 154 -0.97 -7.36 19.29
C VAL A 154 0.27 -7.93 20.00
N ILE A 155 1.04 -7.12 20.74
CA ILE A 155 2.30 -7.58 21.35
C ILE A 155 2.10 -8.19 22.74
N LYS A 156 1.34 -7.53 23.61
CA LYS A 156 1.13 -7.94 25.01
C LYS A 156 -0.36 -8.21 25.28
N PRO A 157 -0.69 -9.04 26.27
CA PRO A 157 -2.08 -9.22 26.71
C PRO A 157 -2.78 -7.89 27.03
N GLU A 158 -2.05 -6.92 27.56
CA GLU A 158 -2.56 -5.59 27.92
C GLU A 158 -2.62 -4.62 26.73
N SER A 159 -1.98 -4.93 25.59
CA SER A 159 -1.91 -4.03 24.43
C SER A 159 -3.28 -3.54 23.95
N PRO A 160 -4.32 -4.39 23.77
CA PRO A 160 -5.63 -3.92 23.34
C PRO A 160 -6.26 -2.91 24.32
N THR A 161 -6.22 -3.19 25.62
CA THR A 161 -6.80 -2.32 26.65
C THR A 161 -6.05 -0.99 26.73
N THR A 162 -4.72 -1.01 26.66
CA THR A 162 -3.89 0.21 26.67
C THR A 162 -4.13 1.05 25.43
N ALA A 163 -4.14 0.45 24.24
CA ALA A 163 -4.42 1.15 22.98
C ALA A 163 -5.84 1.74 22.98
N ALA A 164 -6.83 0.99 23.48
CA ALA A 164 -8.20 1.47 23.61
C ALA A 164 -8.32 2.63 24.61
N ALA A 165 -7.58 2.61 25.71
CA ALA A 165 -7.53 3.71 26.68
C ALA A 165 -6.95 4.99 26.07
N ILE A 166 -5.88 4.88 25.26
CA ILE A 166 -5.31 6.01 24.51
C ILE A 166 -6.34 6.58 23.54
N LEU A 167 -7.01 5.73 22.75
CA LEU A 167 -8.07 6.15 21.81
C LEU A 167 -9.32 6.71 22.50
N ALA A 168 -9.57 6.34 23.75
CA ALA A 168 -10.72 6.82 24.54
C ALA A 168 -10.42 8.10 25.33
N SER A 169 -9.16 8.59 25.33
CA SER A 169 -8.80 9.78 26.07
C SER A 169 -9.47 11.04 25.50
N LYS A 170 -9.51 12.12 26.29
CA LYS A 170 -10.06 13.42 25.83
C LYS A 170 -9.32 13.99 24.61
N ASN A 171 -8.03 13.68 24.49
CA ASN A 171 -7.19 14.09 23.37
C ASN A 171 -6.22 12.95 23.02
N PRO A 172 -6.65 12.00 22.16
CA PRO A 172 -5.85 10.83 21.82
C PRO A 172 -4.48 11.19 21.21
N ALA A 173 -4.41 12.27 20.42
CA ALA A 173 -3.15 12.75 19.85
C ALA A 173 -2.14 13.17 20.90
N LYS A 174 -2.56 14.01 21.85
CA LYS A 174 -1.70 14.40 22.97
C LYS A 174 -1.33 13.21 23.85
N THR A 175 -2.30 12.34 24.16
CA THR A 175 -2.06 11.16 24.99
C THR A 175 -1.06 10.21 24.35
N TRP A 176 -1.17 9.95 23.04
CA TRP A 176 -0.22 9.11 22.32
C TRP A 176 1.17 9.73 22.26
N HIS A 177 1.26 11.02 21.93
CA HIS A 177 2.53 11.76 21.95
C HIS A 177 3.24 11.64 23.30
N ASP A 178 2.55 11.96 24.39
CA ASP A 178 3.13 11.93 25.74
C ASP A 178 3.50 10.49 26.17
N TYR A 179 2.71 9.50 25.76
CA TYR A 179 2.98 8.10 26.01
C TYR A 179 4.28 7.63 25.33
N GLU A 180 4.45 7.92 24.03
CA GLU A 180 5.67 7.57 23.30
C GLU A 180 6.89 8.35 23.81
N ALA A 181 6.73 9.65 24.09
CA ALA A 181 7.78 10.51 24.66
C ALA A 181 8.26 10.02 26.04
N SER A 182 7.37 9.45 26.84
CA SER A 182 7.71 8.86 28.15
C SER A 182 8.40 7.50 28.04
N GLY A 183 8.54 6.95 26.83
CA GLY A 183 8.98 5.57 26.62
C GLY A 183 7.96 4.54 27.09
N GLY A 184 6.67 4.88 27.11
CA GLY A 184 5.58 4.03 27.62
C GLY A 184 5.46 4.01 29.15
N LYS A 185 6.09 4.95 29.86
CA LYS A 185 6.04 5.05 31.33
C LYS A 185 4.89 5.91 31.84
N MET A 186 4.24 6.68 30.95
CA MET A 186 3.09 7.49 31.31
C MET A 186 1.96 6.61 31.87
N THR A 187 1.49 6.94 33.06
CA THR A 187 0.36 6.23 33.67
C THR A 187 -0.93 6.54 32.92
N LEU A 188 -1.65 5.49 32.53
CA LEU A 188 -2.96 5.58 31.89
C LEU A 188 -4.01 5.02 32.85
N THR A 189 -5.14 5.72 32.98
CA THR A 189 -6.32 5.14 33.63
C THR A 189 -6.97 4.17 32.67
N LEU A 190 -6.80 2.87 32.91
CA LEU A 190 -7.40 1.83 32.08
C LEU A 190 -8.85 1.61 32.51
N PRO A 191 -9.83 1.66 31.60
CA PRO A 191 -11.20 1.31 31.93
C PRO A 191 -11.28 -0.19 32.25
N ALA A 192 -12.13 -0.57 33.22
CA ALA A 192 -12.35 -1.98 33.57
C ALA A 192 -12.85 -2.81 32.38
N THR A 193 -13.51 -2.18 31.41
CA THR A 193 -13.88 -2.79 30.14
C THR A 193 -13.52 -1.82 29.01
N PRO A 194 -12.68 -2.23 28.03
CA PRO A 194 -12.37 -1.41 26.87
C PRO A 194 -13.65 -1.03 26.12
N PRO A 195 -13.86 0.26 25.76
CA PRO A 195 -15.10 0.63 25.10
C PRO A 195 -15.18 0.02 23.69
N ALA A 196 -16.35 -0.53 23.36
CA ALA A 196 -16.55 -1.33 22.14
C ALA A 196 -16.19 -0.59 20.84
N ARG A 197 -16.40 0.74 20.81
CA ARG A 197 -16.04 1.58 19.65
C ARG A 197 -14.53 1.57 19.39
N GLN A 198 -13.72 1.73 20.43
CA GLN A 198 -12.26 1.72 20.34
C GLN A 198 -11.76 0.32 19.98
N MET A 199 -12.31 -0.73 20.58
CA MET A 199 -11.98 -2.11 20.21
C MET A 199 -12.27 -2.39 18.73
N LYS A 200 -13.40 -1.91 18.21
CA LYS A 200 -13.71 -2.03 16.77
C LYS A 200 -12.69 -1.28 15.90
N ALA A 201 -12.25 -0.10 16.30
CA ALA A 201 -11.22 0.65 15.59
C ALA A 201 -9.88 -0.11 15.58
N LEU A 202 -9.46 -0.67 16.72
CA LEU A 202 -8.26 -1.50 16.81
C LEU A 202 -8.34 -2.73 15.90
N ASN A 203 -9.48 -3.43 15.87
CA ASN A 203 -9.67 -4.59 14.99
C ASN A 203 -9.62 -4.22 13.51
N ILE A 204 -10.17 -3.06 13.12
CA ILE A 204 -10.08 -2.56 11.74
C ILE A 204 -8.62 -2.24 11.39
N ASN A 205 -7.89 -1.58 12.29
CA ASN A 205 -6.47 -1.27 12.10
C ASN A 205 -5.65 -2.56 12.00
N GLN A 206 -5.88 -3.53 12.88
CA GLN A 206 -5.20 -4.83 12.82
C GLN A 206 -5.47 -5.56 11.51
N LYS A 207 -6.73 -5.65 11.07
CA LYS A 207 -7.05 -6.24 9.77
C LYS A 207 -6.34 -5.53 8.62
N LEU A 208 -6.22 -4.21 8.66
CA LEU A 208 -5.50 -3.46 7.64
C LEU A 208 -3.99 -3.75 7.65
N MET A 209 -3.42 -3.92 8.84
CA MET A 209 -2.02 -4.34 9.04
C MET A 209 -1.79 -5.75 8.46
N ASP A 210 -2.70 -6.68 8.73
CA ASP A 210 -2.67 -8.06 8.21
C ASP A 210 -2.81 -8.09 6.68
N ASP A 211 -3.76 -7.32 6.12
CA ASP A 211 -3.98 -7.20 4.66
C ASP A 211 -2.73 -6.63 3.95
N LEU A 212 -1.91 -5.84 4.66
CA LEU A 212 -0.63 -5.31 4.20
C LEU A 212 0.56 -6.24 4.49
N GLY A 213 0.32 -7.45 5.00
CA GLY A 213 1.32 -8.49 5.23
C GLY A 213 2.26 -8.25 6.41
N ALA A 214 1.98 -7.28 7.27
CA ALA A 214 2.82 -6.98 8.43
C ALA A 214 2.27 -7.67 9.70
N ASN A 215 3.12 -8.41 10.40
CA ASN A 215 2.78 -9.02 11.70
C ASN A 215 3.63 -8.47 12.87
N VAL A 216 4.41 -7.41 12.61
CA VAL A 216 5.35 -6.81 13.57
C VAL A 216 5.18 -5.29 13.54
N THR A 217 5.30 -4.64 14.70
CA THR A 217 5.31 -3.18 14.83
C THR A 217 6.70 -2.63 15.19
N PRO A 218 7.07 -1.41 14.74
CA PRO A 218 6.26 -0.55 13.88
C PRO A 218 6.22 -1.10 12.45
N ALA A 219 5.03 -1.06 11.84
CA ALA A 219 4.88 -1.24 10.40
C ALA A 219 4.62 0.11 9.77
N ILE A 220 5.57 0.59 8.99
CA ILE A 220 5.65 1.97 8.51
C ILE A 220 5.37 1.97 7.01
N TYR A 221 4.46 2.83 6.58
CA TYR A 221 4.02 2.93 5.19
C TYR A 221 4.11 4.37 4.70
N TYR A 222 4.68 4.54 3.52
CA TYR A 222 4.90 5.84 2.88
C TYR A 222 4.76 5.69 1.36
N MET A 223 4.47 6.80 0.67
CA MET A 223 4.43 6.81 -0.79
C MET A 223 5.80 7.18 -1.37
N SER A 224 6.26 6.42 -2.36
CA SER A 224 7.42 6.79 -3.17
C SER A 224 7.10 7.98 -4.08
N LYS A 225 8.14 8.52 -4.73
CA LYS A 225 7.99 9.56 -5.78
C LYS A 225 7.16 9.07 -6.98
N ASP A 226 7.13 7.75 -7.20
CA ASP A 226 6.40 7.11 -8.30
C ASP A 226 4.96 6.71 -7.91
N ASN A 227 4.47 7.18 -6.76
CA ASN A 227 3.15 6.85 -6.19
C ASN A 227 2.95 5.34 -5.97
N THR A 228 4.02 4.64 -5.63
CA THR A 228 3.98 3.24 -5.18
C THR A 228 4.05 3.20 -3.66
N LEU A 229 3.20 2.38 -3.05
CA LEU A 229 3.20 2.19 -1.60
C LEU A 229 4.47 1.44 -1.19
N GLN A 230 5.22 2.03 -0.28
CA GLN A 230 6.45 1.47 0.28
C GLN A 230 6.24 1.07 1.74
N GLN A 231 7.07 0.14 2.20
CA GLN A 231 7.03 -0.40 3.56
C GLN A 231 8.41 -0.35 4.22
N ALA A 232 8.42 -0.17 5.54
CA ALA A 232 9.51 -0.49 6.43
C ALA A 232 8.95 -1.17 7.70
N ILE A 233 9.58 -2.26 8.14
CA ILE A 233 9.18 -3.00 9.33
C ILE A 233 10.30 -2.92 10.37
N GLY A 234 9.94 -2.69 11.63
CA GLY A 234 10.92 -2.53 12.70
C GLY A 234 11.56 -1.14 12.72
N LEU A 235 12.71 -1.02 13.37
CA LEU A 235 13.44 0.24 13.44
C LEU A 235 14.20 0.48 12.13
N PRO A 236 13.90 1.55 11.36
CA PRO A 236 14.67 1.88 10.16
C PRO A 236 16.11 2.27 10.53
N ASP A 237 17.05 1.89 9.68
CA ASP A 237 18.38 2.51 9.69
C ASP A 237 18.30 3.96 9.19
N LYS A 238 19.45 4.66 9.21
CA LYS A 238 19.51 6.07 8.83
C LYS A 238 19.08 6.32 7.39
N GLU A 239 19.57 5.52 6.44
CA GLU A 239 19.27 5.70 5.02
C GLU A 239 17.78 5.50 4.74
N LYS A 240 17.20 4.42 5.31
CA LYS A 240 15.78 4.14 5.17
C LYS A 240 14.92 5.19 5.89
N LEU A 241 15.35 5.68 7.05
CA LEU A 241 14.69 6.77 7.76
C LEU A 241 14.63 8.04 6.90
N ASP A 242 15.75 8.45 6.32
CA ASP A 242 15.85 9.63 5.46
C ASP A 242 14.88 9.50 4.25
N ILE A 243 14.82 8.32 3.62
CA ILE A 243 13.86 8.02 2.54
C ILE A 243 12.40 8.12 3.02
N ILE A 244 12.07 7.52 4.18
CA ILE A 244 10.71 7.57 4.76
C ILE A 244 10.28 9.01 5.02
N MET A 245 11.21 9.84 5.52
CA MET A 245 10.95 11.24 5.88
C MET A 245 10.96 12.18 4.67
N GLY A 246 11.15 11.65 3.46
CA GLY A 246 11.19 12.43 2.22
C GLY A 246 12.42 13.32 2.09
N ALA A 247 13.51 12.99 2.79
CA ALA A 247 14.80 13.63 2.56
C ALA A 247 15.30 13.33 1.14
N LYS A 248 16.04 14.28 0.57
CA LYS A 248 16.59 14.19 -0.79
C LYS A 248 17.93 13.48 -0.81
#